data_AF-A0A081RJW4-F1
#
_entry.id   AF-A0A081RJW4-F1
#
_cell.length_a   1.000
_cell.length_b   1.000
_cell.length_c   1.000
_cell.angle_alpha   90.00
_cell.angle_beta   90.00
_cell.angle_gamma   90.00
#
_symmetry.space_group_name_H-M   'P 1'
#
loop_
_entity.id
_entity.type
_entity.pdbx_description
1 polymer ?
#
loop_
_entity_poly.entity_id
_entity_poly.type
_entity_poly.pdbx_seq_one_letter_code
_entity_poly.pdbx_strand_id
1 'polypeptide(L)'
;MAREEPTGFHFMDEMNPRLLSNNLLIPFIVAVWEEYFRSTFAAVLKYADRREQVLKKARLSHTQLEQIAINRKPVEQTISECFSFQRPSIIGENFRLLDNRLDLAAAMRKPYKRRKVTLYDQIEALVEGRNAFVHAGDMDMALYDKELDKVLTDIVEAVDRCYHAIGDRFGFTPLTNY
;
A
#
# COMPACT_ATOMS: atom_id res chain seq x y z
N MET A 1 14.25 27.69 11.75
CA MET A 1 14.93 26.39 11.61
C MET A 1 13.95 25.41 10.99
N ALA A 2 13.60 25.58 9.73
CA ALA A 2 12.86 24.61 8.93
C ALA A 2 13.61 24.59 7.60
N ARG A 3 14.27 23.47 7.30
CA ARG A 3 15.15 23.35 6.15
C ARG A 3 14.66 22.21 5.28
N GLU A 4 14.71 22.43 3.98
CA GLU A 4 14.28 21.44 2.97
C GLU A 4 15.38 20.42 2.67
N GLU A 5 16.60 20.66 3.16
CA GLU A 5 17.79 19.85 2.92
C GLU A 5 18.64 19.75 4.21
N PRO A 6 19.51 18.73 4.32
CA PRO A 6 20.44 18.58 5.44
C PRO A 6 21.37 19.78 5.59
N THR A 7 21.62 20.18 6.83
CA THR A 7 22.59 21.24 7.14
C THR A 7 24.02 20.71 7.27
N GLY A 8 24.17 19.40 7.41
CA GLY A 8 25.47 18.73 7.67
C GLY A 8 25.85 18.71 9.15
N PHE A 9 25.05 19.33 10.02
CA PHE A 9 25.21 19.30 11.46
C PHE A 9 24.08 18.49 12.09
N HIS A 10 24.41 17.29 12.57
CA HIS A 10 23.44 16.31 13.09
C HIS A 10 22.44 16.90 14.09
N PHE A 11 22.92 17.66 15.08
CA PHE A 11 22.06 18.25 16.11
C PHE A 11 21.06 19.28 15.55
N MET A 12 21.41 19.98 14.47
CA MET A 12 20.51 20.94 13.83
C MET A 12 19.46 20.23 12.99
N ASP A 13 19.86 19.14 12.34
CA ASP A 13 18.99 18.31 11.51
C ASP A 13 17.99 17.54 12.38
N GLU A 14 18.39 16.99 13.54
CA GLU A 14 17.49 16.38 14.54
C GLU A 14 16.40 17.32 15.04
N MET A 15 16.70 18.62 15.13
CA MET A 15 15.75 19.64 15.55
C MET A 15 14.92 20.21 14.39
N ASN A 16 15.07 19.70 13.17
CA ASN A 16 14.34 20.19 12.01
C ASN A 16 12.88 19.71 12.04
N PRO A 17 11.89 20.61 12.23
CA PRO A 17 10.48 20.26 12.30
C PRO A 17 9.94 19.71 10.97
N ARG A 18 10.62 19.93 9.84
CA ARG A 18 10.24 19.31 8.56
C ARG A 18 10.44 17.80 8.56
N LEU A 19 11.50 17.29 9.19
CA LEU A 19 11.72 15.84 9.29
C LEU A 19 10.60 15.17 10.08
N LEU A 20 10.20 15.76 11.21
CA LEU A 20 9.05 15.28 11.97
C LEU A 20 7.77 15.30 11.12
N SER A 21 7.50 16.42 10.44
CA SER A 21 6.33 16.57 9.56
C SER A 21 6.30 15.51 8.45
N ASN A 22 7.42 15.28 7.78
CA ASN A 22 7.51 14.32 6.67
C ASN A 22 7.32 12.88 7.17
N ASN A 23 7.92 12.54 8.32
CA ASN A 23 7.72 11.23 8.95
C ASN A 23 6.25 11.02 9.38
N LEU A 24 5.58 12.06 9.88
CA LEU A 24 4.15 12.01 10.20
C LEU A 24 3.26 11.78 8.98
N LEU A 25 3.69 12.15 7.77
CA LEU A 25 2.93 11.92 6.55
C LEU A 25 3.01 10.46 6.07
N ILE A 26 4.06 9.72 6.40
CA ILE A 26 4.23 8.32 5.95
C ILE A 26 3.07 7.42 6.40
N PRO A 27 2.61 7.43 7.68
CA PRO A 27 1.42 6.70 8.09
C PRO A 27 0.17 6.98 7.23
N PHE A 28 -0.05 8.24 6.84
CA PHE A 28 -1.19 8.61 6.00
C PHE A 28 -1.05 8.05 4.58
N ILE A 29 0.15 8.15 3.99
CA ILE A 29 0.44 7.59 2.66
C ILE A 29 0.18 6.07 2.66
N VAL A 30 0.68 5.36 3.68
CA VAL A 30 0.48 3.91 3.82
C VAL A 30 -1.00 3.56 4.02
N ALA A 31 -1.76 4.39 4.74
CA ALA A 31 -3.20 4.17 4.92
C ALA A 31 -3.99 4.33 3.60
N VAL A 32 -3.67 5.35 2.79
CA VAL A 32 -4.30 5.55 1.47
C VAL A 32 -3.95 4.41 0.53
N TRP A 33 -2.67 4.01 0.49
CA TRP A 33 -2.21 2.83 -0.24
C TRP A 33 -2.97 1.56 0.15
N GLU A 34 -3.10 1.31 1.46
CA GLU A 34 -3.80 0.14 1.97
C GLU A 34 -5.29 0.16 1.59
N GLU A 35 -5.95 1.32 1.70
CA GLU A 35 -7.36 1.46 1.33
C GLU A 35 -7.59 1.25 -0.17
N TYR A 36 -6.72 1.76 -1.03
CA TYR A 36 -6.78 1.51 -2.47
C TYR A 36 -6.80 0.00 -2.78
N PHE A 37 -5.86 -0.77 -2.23
CA PHE A 37 -5.80 -2.21 -2.48
C PHE A 37 -6.93 -2.97 -1.81
N ARG A 38 -7.38 -2.57 -0.61
CA ARG A 38 -8.53 -3.17 0.07
C ARG A 38 -9.80 -3.02 -0.76
N SER A 39 -10.10 -1.80 -1.19
CA SER A 39 -11.26 -1.51 -2.04
C SER A 39 -11.17 -2.24 -3.39
N THR A 40 -9.98 -2.28 -3.99
CA THR A 40 -9.76 -3.01 -5.25
C THR A 40 -9.94 -4.52 -5.08
N PHE A 41 -9.44 -5.08 -3.97
CA PHE A 41 -9.62 -6.49 -3.65
C PHE A 41 -11.09 -6.85 -3.49
N ALA A 42 -11.86 -6.03 -2.78
CA ALA A 42 -13.31 -6.22 -2.64
C ALA A 42 -14.02 -6.18 -4.01
N ALA A 43 -13.64 -5.24 -4.88
CA ALA A 43 -14.20 -5.13 -6.22
C ALA A 43 -13.90 -6.36 -7.09
N VAL A 44 -12.66 -6.88 -7.04
CA VAL A 44 -12.27 -8.09 -7.79
C VAL A 44 -12.94 -9.34 -7.20
N LEU A 45 -13.03 -9.46 -5.88
CA LEU A 45 -13.69 -10.58 -5.20
C LEU A 45 -15.16 -10.74 -5.62
N LYS A 46 -15.85 -9.63 -5.88
CA LYS A 46 -17.23 -9.63 -6.40
C LYS A 46 -17.36 -10.40 -7.71
N TYR A 47 -16.32 -10.50 -8.52
CA TYR A 47 -16.35 -11.20 -9.81
C TYR A 47 -15.43 -12.42 -9.86
N ALA A 48 -14.75 -12.76 -8.77
CA ALA A 48 -13.84 -13.90 -8.71
C ALA A 48 -14.61 -15.23 -8.60
N ASP A 49 -14.17 -16.24 -9.36
CA ASP A 49 -14.72 -17.60 -9.27
C ASP A 49 -14.27 -18.35 -8.00
N ARG A 50 -13.18 -17.90 -7.36
CA ARG A 50 -12.50 -18.58 -6.24
C ARG A 50 -12.89 -18.10 -4.85
N ARG A 51 -14.14 -17.64 -4.67
CA ARG A 51 -14.61 -17.06 -3.39
C ARG A 51 -14.42 -17.99 -2.20
N GLU A 52 -14.60 -19.30 -2.37
CA GLU A 52 -14.47 -20.28 -1.30
C GLU A 52 -13.06 -20.29 -0.67
N GLN A 53 -12.01 -20.20 -1.49
CA GLN A 53 -10.62 -20.19 -0.99
C GLN A 53 -10.33 -18.93 -0.18
N VAL A 54 -10.86 -17.79 -0.65
CA VAL A 54 -10.74 -16.50 0.04
C VAL A 54 -11.49 -16.55 1.37
N LEU A 55 -12.72 -17.07 1.39
CA LEU A 55 -13.54 -17.23 2.60
C LEU A 55 -12.86 -18.13 3.64
N LYS A 56 -12.21 -19.23 3.22
CA LYS A 56 -11.44 -20.10 4.12
C LYS A 56 -10.27 -19.39 4.80
N LYS A 57 -9.63 -18.44 4.10
CA LYS A 57 -8.54 -17.64 4.66
C LYS A 57 -9.03 -16.42 5.44
N ALA A 58 -10.21 -15.90 5.08
CA ALA A 58 -10.89 -14.81 5.77
C ALA A 58 -11.36 -15.29 7.16
N ARG A 59 -10.61 -14.93 8.20
CA ARG A 59 -10.97 -15.23 9.59
C ARG A 59 -12.04 -14.25 10.05
N LEU A 60 -13.28 -14.49 9.64
CA LEU A 60 -14.43 -13.65 10.00
C LEU A 60 -14.72 -13.72 11.50
N SER A 61 -14.83 -12.56 12.14
CA SER A 61 -15.27 -12.44 13.53
C SER A 61 -16.80 -12.50 13.65
N HIS A 62 -17.32 -12.74 14.86
CA HIS A 62 -18.76 -12.72 15.14
C HIS A 62 -19.41 -11.40 14.72
N THR A 63 -18.75 -10.27 14.99
CA THR A 63 -19.21 -8.93 14.59
C THR A 63 -19.31 -8.77 13.07
N GLN A 64 -18.36 -9.33 12.32
CA GLN A 64 -18.38 -9.29 10.85
C GLN A 64 -19.49 -10.17 10.27
N LEU A 65 -19.73 -11.35 10.87
CA LEU A 65 -20.86 -12.21 10.49
C LEU A 65 -22.20 -11.53 10.75
N GLU A 66 -22.33 -10.82 11.88
CA GLU A 66 -23.53 -10.03 12.17
C GLU A 66 -23.74 -8.92 11.15
N GLN A 67 -22.70 -8.15 10.81
CA GLN A 67 -22.77 -7.09 9.78
C GLN A 67 -23.22 -7.62 8.41
N ILE A 68 -22.75 -8.81 8.04
CA ILE A 68 -23.20 -9.51 6.83
C ILE A 68 -24.67 -9.91 6.94
N ALA A 69 -25.08 -10.51 8.07
CA ALA A 69 -26.45 -10.98 8.27
C ALA A 69 -27.49 -9.85 8.19
N ILE A 70 -27.16 -8.66 8.69
CA ILE A 70 -28.05 -7.49 8.63
C ILE A 70 -27.91 -6.68 7.32
N ASN A 71 -27.12 -7.16 6.34
CA ASN A 71 -26.83 -6.48 5.07
C ASN A 71 -26.33 -5.04 5.22
N ARG A 72 -25.60 -4.73 6.29
CA ARG A 72 -25.11 -3.37 6.56
C ARG A 72 -23.94 -2.97 5.65
N LYS A 73 -23.15 -3.95 5.20
CA LYS A 73 -22.05 -3.78 4.25
C LYS A 73 -22.09 -4.90 3.20
N PRO A 74 -21.60 -4.66 1.98
CA PRO A 74 -21.36 -5.72 1.01
C PRO A 74 -20.41 -6.77 1.60
N VAL A 75 -20.72 -8.04 1.35
CA VAL A 75 -19.97 -9.20 1.87
C VAL A 75 -18.49 -9.10 1.47
N GLU A 76 -18.21 -8.68 0.25
CA GLU A 76 -16.85 -8.54 -0.27
C GLU A 76 -16.05 -7.49 0.48
N GLN A 77 -16.70 -6.40 0.90
CA GLN A 77 -16.05 -5.34 1.68
C GLN A 77 -15.71 -5.86 3.08
N THR A 78 -16.66 -6.52 3.76
CA THR A 78 -16.40 -7.13 5.07
C THR A 78 -15.31 -8.21 5.01
N ILE A 79 -15.27 -9.02 3.97
CA ILE A 79 -14.21 -10.00 3.76
C ILE A 79 -12.86 -9.32 3.55
N SER A 80 -12.80 -8.26 2.75
CA SER A 80 -11.55 -7.53 2.49
C SER A 80 -10.92 -6.96 3.77
N GLU A 81 -11.74 -6.58 4.77
CA GLU A 81 -11.26 -6.09 6.08
C GLU A 81 -10.52 -7.16 6.89
N CYS A 82 -10.66 -8.45 6.55
CA CYS A 82 -9.91 -9.54 7.19
C CYS A 82 -8.46 -9.67 6.68
N PHE A 83 -8.07 -8.91 5.66
CA PHE A 83 -6.76 -8.98 5.02
C PHE A 83 -5.98 -7.68 5.21
N SER A 84 -4.66 -7.79 5.33
CA SER A 84 -3.76 -6.63 5.30
C SER A 84 -3.36 -6.30 3.86
N PHE A 85 -3.32 -5.02 3.53
CA PHE A 85 -2.85 -4.53 2.24
C PHE A 85 -1.77 -3.45 2.37
N GLN A 86 -0.96 -3.52 3.43
CA GLN A 86 0.12 -2.57 3.64
C GLN A 86 1.35 -2.94 2.81
N ARG A 87 1.77 -4.21 2.88
CA ARG A 87 3.02 -4.68 2.27
C ARG A 87 2.81 -5.23 0.86
N PRO A 88 3.67 -4.87 -0.12
CA PRO A 88 3.67 -5.45 -1.46
C PRO A 88 3.65 -6.98 -1.51
N SER A 89 4.41 -7.65 -0.64
CA SER A 89 4.42 -9.12 -0.47
C SER A 89 3.02 -9.67 -0.22
N ILE A 90 2.36 -9.16 0.80
CA ILE A 90 1.03 -9.59 1.24
C ILE A 90 -0.04 -9.21 0.21
N ILE A 91 0.05 -8.03 -0.41
CA ILE A 91 -0.85 -7.62 -1.50
C ILE A 91 -0.78 -8.65 -2.64
N GLY A 92 0.43 -8.99 -3.11
CA GLY A 92 0.61 -9.96 -4.18
C GLY A 92 0.02 -11.33 -3.83
N GLU A 93 0.26 -11.81 -2.60
CA GLU A 93 -0.34 -13.06 -2.12
C GLU A 93 -1.86 -13.01 -2.11
N ASN A 94 -2.45 -11.94 -1.59
CA ASN A 94 -3.90 -11.79 -1.50
C ASN A 94 -4.55 -11.80 -2.88
N PHE A 95 -4.03 -11.02 -3.84
CA PHE A 95 -4.60 -10.97 -5.19
C PHE A 95 -4.42 -12.29 -5.95
N ARG A 96 -3.34 -13.05 -5.71
CA ARG A 96 -3.20 -14.40 -6.26
C ARG A 96 -4.24 -15.39 -5.73
N LEU A 97 -4.78 -15.18 -4.51
CA LEU A 97 -5.89 -16.01 -4.00
C LEU A 97 -7.18 -15.80 -4.81
N LEU A 98 -7.42 -14.57 -5.28
CA LEU A 98 -8.55 -14.25 -6.15
C LEU A 98 -8.36 -14.87 -7.53
N ASP A 99 -7.18 -14.69 -8.09
CA ASP A 99 -6.79 -15.22 -9.40
C ASP A 99 -5.27 -15.40 -9.47
N ASN A 100 -4.80 -16.63 -9.72
CA ASN A 100 -3.37 -16.94 -9.81
C ASN A 100 -2.62 -16.11 -10.86
N ARG A 101 -3.31 -15.52 -11.84
CA ARG A 101 -2.72 -14.67 -12.88
C ARG A 101 -2.58 -13.20 -12.45
N LEU A 102 -3.22 -12.78 -11.35
CA LEU A 102 -3.07 -11.44 -10.78
C LEU A 102 -1.82 -11.34 -9.90
N ASP A 103 -0.66 -11.28 -10.54
CA ASP A 103 0.62 -11.10 -9.84
C ASP A 103 1.00 -9.63 -9.68
N LEU A 104 0.35 -8.94 -8.75
CA LEU A 104 0.62 -7.52 -8.49
C LEU A 104 2.03 -7.27 -7.93
N ALA A 105 2.59 -8.23 -7.19
CA ALA A 105 3.97 -8.15 -6.72
C ALA A 105 4.95 -8.08 -7.90
N ALA A 106 4.74 -8.89 -8.95
CA ALA A 106 5.57 -8.82 -10.15
C ALA A 106 5.44 -7.48 -10.88
N ALA A 107 4.25 -6.87 -10.90
CA ALA A 107 4.06 -5.54 -11.50
C ALA A 107 4.93 -4.48 -10.81
N MET A 108 5.01 -4.52 -9.48
CA MET A 108 5.85 -3.61 -8.68
C MET A 108 7.36 -3.90 -8.78
N ARG A 109 7.76 -5.14 -9.09
CA ARG A 109 9.18 -5.53 -9.26
C ARG A 109 9.78 -5.13 -10.60
N LYS A 110 8.97 -4.71 -11.58
CA LYS A 110 9.47 -4.28 -12.89
C LYS A 110 10.51 -3.14 -12.72
N PRO A 111 11.58 -3.10 -13.53
CA PRO A 111 12.56 -2.02 -13.48
C PRO A 111 11.90 -0.63 -13.56
N TYR A 112 12.45 0.33 -12.83
CA TYR A 112 11.92 1.70 -12.82
C TYR A 112 13.06 2.71 -12.70
N LYS A 113 13.05 3.73 -13.58
CA LYS A 113 14.06 4.80 -13.66
C LYS A 113 15.53 4.30 -13.60
N ARG A 114 15.80 3.11 -14.15
CA ARG A 114 17.12 2.44 -14.12
C ARG A 114 17.70 2.25 -12.71
N ARG A 115 16.87 2.31 -11.67
CA ARG A 115 17.27 2.08 -10.28
C ARG A 115 17.56 0.61 -10.04
N LYS A 116 18.51 0.31 -9.15
CA LYS A 116 18.81 -1.06 -8.69
C LYS A 116 17.70 -1.63 -7.78
N VAL A 117 17.06 -0.76 -7.02
CA VAL A 117 15.99 -1.11 -6.07
C VAL A 117 14.64 -0.93 -6.77
N THR A 118 13.77 -1.92 -6.65
CA THR A 118 12.45 -1.91 -7.28
C THR A 118 11.43 -1.10 -6.47
N LEU A 119 10.27 -0.79 -7.05
CA LEU A 119 9.17 -0.15 -6.29
C LEU A 119 8.67 -1.07 -5.18
N TYR A 120 8.63 -2.37 -5.46
CA TYR A 120 8.31 -3.40 -4.46
C TYR A 120 9.21 -3.27 -3.22
N ASP A 121 10.54 -3.25 -3.42
CA ASP A 121 11.48 -3.21 -2.29
C ASP A 121 11.40 -1.87 -1.53
N GLN A 122 11.18 -0.77 -2.25
CA GLN A 122 11.05 0.56 -1.66
C GLN A 122 9.81 0.67 -0.78
N ILE A 123 8.67 0.14 -1.23
CA ILE A 123 7.42 0.22 -0.47
C ILE A 123 7.45 -0.74 0.73
N GLU A 124 8.09 -1.91 0.61
CA GLU A 124 8.36 -2.77 1.77
C GLU A 124 9.15 -2.03 2.85
N ALA A 125 10.26 -1.38 2.46
CA ALA A 125 11.08 -0.59 3.38
C ALA A 125 10.31 0.62 3.96
N LEU A 126 9.46 1.27 3.17
CA LEU A 126 8.60 2.37 3.63
C LEU A 126 7.64 1.92 4.74
N VAL A 127 7.00 0.76 4.58
CA VAL A 127 6.09 0.20 5.59
C VAL A 127 6.86 -0.19 6.86
N GLU A 128 8.09 -0.67 6.73
CA GLU A 128 8.98 -0.94 7.86
C GLU A 128 9.36 0.34 8.61
N GLY A 129 9.81 1.37 7.90
CA GLY A 129 10.12 2.68 8.47
C GLY A 129 8.92 3.30 9.18
N ARG A 130 7.72 3.20 8.57
CA ARG A 130 6.46 3.62 9.21
C ARG A 130 6.23 2.90 10.54
N ASN A 131 6.43 1.59 10.58
CA ASN A 131 6.22 0.81 11.80
C ASN A 131 7.22 1.21 12.90
N ALA A 132 8.49 1.42 12.54
CA ALA A 132 9.50 1.91 13.47
C ALA A 132 9.12 3.29 14.04
N PHE A 133 8.71 4.22 13.17
CA PHE A 133 8.26 5.53 13.58
C PHE A 133 7.03 5.49 14.51
N VAL A 134 5.98 4.74 14.15
CA VAL A 134 4.74 4.68 14.93
C VAL A 134 4.94 3.99 16.28
N HIS A 135 5.78 2.96 16.36
CA HIS A 135 5.94 2.17 17.58
C HIS A 135 7.08 2.63 18.48
N ALA A 136 8.18 3.09 17.91
CA ALA A 136 9.38 3.47 18.65
C ALA A 136 9.69 4.97 18.58
N GLY A 137 9.01 5.75 17.73
CA GLY A 137 9.33 7.15 17.49
C GLY A 137 10.58 7.35 16.63
N ASP A 138 11.09 6.28 16.00
CA ASP A 138 12.29 6.32 15.17
C ASP A 138 12.01 7.10 13.88
N MET A 139 12.51 8.33 13.79
CA MET A 139 12.38 9.18 12.61
C MET A 139 13.42 8.81 11.54
N ASP A 140 12.97 8.74 10.29
CA ASP A 140 13.88 8.71 9.14
C ASP A 140 14.49 10.11 8.95
N MET A 141 15.76 10.22 9.35
CA MET A 141 16.55 11.45 9.28
C MET A 141 16.97 11.81 7.85
N ALA A 142 16.71 10.95 6.86
CA ALA A 142 16.92 11.24 5.45
C ALA A 142 15.64 11.67 4.73
N LEU A 143 14.46 11.63 5.38
CA LEU A 143 13.18 11.93 4.76
C LEU A 143 12.90 13.44 4.67
N TYR A 144 13.71 14.13 3.90
CA TYR A 144 13.46 15.52 3.51
C TYR A 144 12.42 15.58 2.37
N ASP A 145 12.05 16.79 1.97
CA ASP A 145 10.91 17.02 1.09
C ASP A 145 11.10 16.37 -0.29
N LYS A 146 12.33 16.35 -0.81
CA LYS A 146 12.64 15.68 -2.09
C LYS A 146 12.44 14.17 -2.00
N GLU A 147 12.80 13.58 -0.87
CA GLU A 147 12.63 12.17 -0.58
C GLU A 147 11.16 11.83 -0.38
N LEU A 148 10.38 12.70 0.26
CA LEU A 148 8.94 12.57 0.38
C LEU A 148 8.24 12.65 -0.98
N ASP A 149 8.59 13.62 -1.83
CA ASP A 149 8.06 13.73 -3.20
C ASP A 149 8.38 12.50 -4.03
N LYS A 150 9.58 11.94 -3.86
CA LYS A 150 9.98 10.70 -4.50
C LYS A 150 9.13 9.53 -4.00
N VAL A 151 8.87 9.42 -2.69
CA VAL A 151 7.98 8.41 -2.11
C VAL A 151 6.59 8.51 -2.72
N LEU A 152 6.00 9.71 -2.79
CA LEU A 152 4.69 9.93 -3.40
C LEU A 152 4.67 9.50 -4.88
N THR A 153 5.67 9.91 -5.65
CA THR A 153 5.80 9.55 -7.07
C THR A 153 5.93 8.03 -7.25
N ASP A 154 6.71 7.36 -6.40
CA ASP A 154 6.92 5.92 -6.44
C ASP A 154 5.65 5.15 -6.07
N ILE A 155 4.87 5.65 -5.10
CA ILE A 155 3.56 5.09 -4.72
C ILE A 155 2.56 5.18 -5.88
N VAL A 156 2.45 6.36 -6.52
CA VAL A 156 1.54 6.56 -7.66
C VAL A 156 1.89 5.62 -8.81
N GLU A 157 3.17 5.55 -9.20
CA GLU A 157 3.61 4.63 -10.25
C GLU A 157 3.33 3.16 -9.90
N ALA A 158 3.52 2.76 -8.64
CA ALA A 158 3.24 1.39 -8.21
C ALA A 158 1.75 1.07 -8.28
N VAL A 159 0.88 2.01 -7.90
CA VAL A 159 -0.58 1.92 -8.07
C VAL A 159 -0.93 1.77 -9.55
N ASP A 160 -0.40 2.64 -10.43
CA ASP A 160 -0.69 2.59 -11.86
C ASP A 160 -0.28 1.27 -12.48
N ARG A 161 0.92 0.75 -12.15
CA ARG A 161 1.39 -0.56 -12.63
C ARG A 161 0.49 -1.70 -12.19
N CYS A 162 0.01 -1.67 -10.95
CA CYS A 162 -0.95 -2.64 -10.45
C CYS A 162 -2.29 -2.50 -11.16
N TYR A 163 -2.77 -1.27 -11.37
CA TYR A 163 -4.03 -1.03 -12.06
C TYR A 163 -3.99 -1.50 -13.52
N HIS A 164 -2.88 -1.30 -14.21
CA HIS A 164 -2.60 -1.88 -15.53
C HIS A 164 -2.60 -3.41 -15.50
N ALA A 165 -1.93 -4.04 -14.54
CA ALA A 165 -1.95 -5.51 -14.44
C ALA A 165 -3.38 -6.06 -14.22
N ILE A 166 -4.22 -5.34 -13.48
CA ILE A 166 -5.63 -5.67 -13.29
C ILE A 166 -6.41 -5.46 -14.61
N GLY A 167 -6.21 -4.32 -15.26
CA GLY A 167 -6.82 -4.00 -16.56
C GLY A 167 -6.52 -5.05 -17.62
N ASP A 168 -5.25 -5.44 -17.77
CA ASP A 168 -4.80 -6.49 -18.68
C ASP A 168 -5.48 -7.84 -18.37
N ARG A 169 -5.67 -8.17 -17.08
CA ARG A 169 -6.29 -9.44 -16.68
C ARG A 169 -7.79 -9.49 -16.99
N PHE A 170 -8.50 -8.37 -16.81
CA PHE A 170 -9.96 -8.28 -16.92
C PHE A 170 -10.44 -7.62 -18.22
N GLY A 171 -9.53 -7.20 -19.10
CA GLY A 171 -9.85 -6.67 -20.42
C GLY A 171 -10.42 -5.25 -20.42
N PHE A 172 -9.98 -4.39 -19.49
CA PHE A 172 -10.37 -2.98 -19.47
C PHE A 172 -9.15 -2.06 -19.46
N THR A 173 -9.32 -0.83 -19.93
CA THR A 173 -8.26 0.20 -19.89
C THR A 173 -8.35 1.00 -18.60
N PRO A 174 -7.30 1.00 -17.76
CA PRO A 174 -7.25 1.85 -16.57
C PRO A 174 -7.39 3.34 -16.88
N LEU A 175 -8.07 4.07 -16.00
CA LEU A 175 -8.13 5.54 -16.04
C LEU A 175 -7.02 6.11 -15.16
N THR A 176 -6.04 6.77 -15.78
CA THR A 176 -4.86 7.36 -15.10
C THR A 176 -4.77 8.89 -15.23
N ASN A 177 -5.85 9.54 -15.65
CA ASN A 177 -5.94 11.00 -15.66
C ASN A 177 -6.39 11.48 -14.28
N TYR A 178 -5.43 11.96 -13.49
CA TYR A 178 -5.62 12.56 -12.17
C TYR A 178 -5.23 14.03 -12.20
#